data_AF-A0A2P7QN90-F1
#
_entry.id   AF-A0A2P7QN90-F1
#
_cell.length_a   1.000
_cell.length_b   1.000
_cell.length_c   1.000
_cell.angle_alpha   90.00
_cell.angle_beta   90.00
_cell.angle_gamma   90.00
#
_symmetry.space_group_name_H-M   'P 1'
#
loop_
_entity.id
_entity.type
_entity.pdbx_description
1 polymer ?
#
loop_
_entity_poly.entity_id
_entity_poly.type
_entity_poly.pdbx_seq_one_letter_code
_entity_poly.pdbx_strand_id
1 'polypeptide(L)'
;MRGTRVFVALLLATSGAEAQVGDEMIRETAGRWQIIPADGSPACSIVLTATPDGAERWRAQPEPACAARVPASRGVTGWRLADGMVLLDARGRARMTFVEDETAVPTSPDLINPRHYLMPAVAGYTHRLQPAEWAGTWKIMQTGKRSCTITLRQAPPGNGGAAGTVTAACPRGSVPARLERWSLEDLKLILWGKNDLVLAFEPAPHGRWIAEPGAWSLAR
;
A
#
# COMPACT_ATOMS: atom_id res chain seq x y z
N MET A 1 -12.34 9.43 -72.47
CA MET A 1 -12.96 9.87 -71.20
C MET A 1 -12.22 9.20 -70.04
N ARG A 2 -11.33 9.92 -69.35
CA ARG A 2 -10.56 9.45 -68.19
C ARG A 2 -11.11 10.17 -66.95
N GLY A 3 -11.64 9.42 -65.98
CA GLY A 3 -12.12 9.95 -64.70
C GLY A 3 -11.07 9.76 -63.61
N THR A 4 -10.40 10.85 -63.24
CA THR A 4 -9.44 10.89 -62.13
C THR A 4 -10.19 10.96 -60.80
N ARG A 5 -10.02 9.97 -59.92
CA ARG A 5 -10.54 10.01 -58.55
C ARG A 5 -9.52 10.71 -57.64
N VAL A 6 -9.93 11.82 -57.03
CA VAL A 6 -9.16 12.52 -56.00
C VAL A 6 -9.46 11.86 -54.64
N PHE A 7 -8.42 11.41 -53.95
CA PHE A 7 -8.50 10.97 -52.56
C PHE A 7 -8.20 12.15 -51.64
N VAL A 8 -9.15 12.52 -50.79
CA VAL A 8 -8.95 13.47 -49.68
C VAL A 8 -8.51 12.68 -48.45
N ALA A 9 -7.28 12.90 -48.00
CA ALA A 9 -6.79 12.36 -46.74
C ALA A 9 -7.19 13.29 -45.60
N LEU A 10 -8.08 12.82 -44.72
CA LEU A 10 -8.48 13.54 -43.50
C LEU A 10 -7.44 13.27 -42.40
N LEU A 11 -6.59 14.25 -42.12
CA LEU A 11 -5.68 14.23 -40.99
C LEU A 11 -6.46 14.50 -39.70
N LEU A 12 -6.81 13.44 -38.98
CA LEU A 12 -7.29 13.53 -37.60
C LEU A 12 -6.10 13.92 -36.72
N ALA A 13 -6.03 15.19 -36.33
CA ALA A 13 -5.15 15.64 -35.28
C ALA A 13 -5.69 15.09 -33.95
N THR A 14 -5.11 14.00 -33.46
CA THR A 14 -5.34 13.53 -32.09
C THR A 14 -4.60 14.47 -31.15
N SER A 15 -5.31 15.43 -30.57
CA SER A 15 -4.83 16.19 -29.43
C SER A 15 -4.45 15.19 -28.33
N GLY A 16 -3.18 15.17 -27.93
CA GLY A 16 -2.75 14.41 -26.77
C GLY A 16 -3.53 14.87 -25.55
N ALA A 17 -4.30 13.97 -24.96
CA ALA A 17 -4.90 14.20 -23.66
C ALA A 17 -3.76 14.13 -22.62
N GLU A 18 -3.06 15.24 -22.39
CA GLU A 18 -2.37 15.41 -21.11
C GLU A 18 -3.48 15.49 -20.05
N ALA A 19 -3.60 14.43 -19.25
CA ALA A 19 -4.54 14.40 -18.14
C ALA A 19 -4.18 15.55 -17.18
N GLN A 20 -4.91 16.65 -17.26
CA GLN A 20 -4.79 17.73 -16.29
C GLN A 20 -5.17 17.15 -14.93
N VAL A 21 -4.19 17.05 -14.03
CA VAL A 21 -4.45 16.68 -12.65
C VAL A 21 -5.32 17.78 -12.04
N GLY A 22 -6.59 17.47 -11.80
CA GLY A 22 -7.54 18.43 -11.26
C GLY A 22 -7.20 18.80 -9.81
N ASP A 23 -7.52 20.04 -9.43
CA ASP A 23 -7.36 20.53 -8.05
C ASP A 23 -8.07 19.66 -7.00
N GLU A 24 -9.14 18.96 -7.39
CA GLU A 24 -9.82 17.98 -6.52
C GLU A 24 -8.91 16.82 -6.16
N MET A 25 -8.28 16.19 -7.16
CA MET A 25 -7.38 15.04 -6.96
C MET A 25 -6.23 15.40 -6.02
N ILE A 26 -5.70 16.61 -6.13
CA ILE A 26 -4.65 17.11 -5.24
C ILE A 26 -5.15 17.26 -3.81
N ARG A 27 -6.36 17.80 -3.62
CA ARG A 27 -6.97 17.93 -2.29
C ARG A 27 -7.29 16.57 -1.67
N GLU A 28 -7.75 15.61 -2.47
CA GLU A 28 -8.02 14.23 -2.03
C GLU A 28 -6.73 13.48 -1.66
N THR A 29 -5.63 13.72 -2.40
CA THR A 29 -4.32 13.11 -2.11
C THR A 29 -3.62 13.76 -0.91
N ALA A 30 -3.84 15.06 -0.68
CA ALA A 30 -3.24 15.78 0.43
C ALA A 30 -3.64 15.16 1.78
N GLY A 31 -2.67 14.99 2.67
CA GLY A 31 -2.90 14.31 3.94
C GLY A 31 -1.61 13.82 4.60
N ARG A 32 -1.77 13.00 5.63
CA ARG A 32 -0.64 12.33 6.30
C ARG A 32 -0.41 10.97 5.64
N TRP A 33 0.81 10.75 5.19
CA TRP A 33 1.26 9.52 4.55
C TRP A 33 2.42 8.89 5.33
N GLN A 34 2.72 7.62 5.05
CA GLN A 34 3.84 6.88 5.62
C GLN A 34 4.66 6.22 4.51
N ILE A 35 5.98 6.41 4.58
CA ILE A 35 6.97 5.69 3.78
C ILE A 35 7.46 4.51 4.62
N ILE A 36 7.23 3.30 4.11
CA ILE A 36 7.46 2.06 4.86
C ILE A 36 8.52 1.22 4.15
N PRO A 37 9.71 1.04 4.76
CA PRO A 37 10.71 0.11 4.25
C PRO A 37 10.21 -1.33 4.18
N ALA A 38 10.46 -2.01 3.06
CA ALA A 38 10.03 -3.41 2.88
C ALA A 38 10.76 -4.40 3.80
N ASP A 39 11.99 -4.05 4.20
CA ASP A 39 12.86 -4.84 5.09
C ASP A 39 12.45 -4.79 6.57
N GLY A 40 11.41 -4.05 6.92
CA GLY A 40 10.92 -3.92 8.30
C GLY A 40 11.65 -2.85 9.13
N SER A 41 12.56 -2.08 8.52
CA SER A 41 13.12 -0.90 9.17
C SER A 41 12.02 0.12 9.53
N PRO A 42 12.25 0.99 10.53
CA PRO A 42 11.25 1.96 10.96
C PRO A 42 10.71 2.83 9.82
N ALA A 43 9.38 2.98 9.78
CA ALA A 43 8.69 3.86 8.86
C ALA A 43 8.83 5.35 9.26
N CYS A 44 8.57 6.21 8.29
CA CYS A 44 8.57 7.66 8.43
C CYS A 44 7.23 8.23 7.97
N SER A 45 6.71 9.24 8.67
CA SER A 45 5.53 9.97 8.24
C SER A 45 5.88 11.26 7.51
N ILE A 46 5.08 11.60 6.50
CA ILE A 46 5.20 12.80 5.70
C ILE A 46 3.81 13.44 5.54
N VAL A 47 3.72 14.76 5.67
CA VAL A 47 2.49 15.50 5.36
C VAL A 47 2.57 16.04 3.94
N LEU A 48 1.66 15.59 3.08
CA LEU A 48 1.47 16.14 1.75
C LEU A 48 0.41 17.22 1.84
N THR A 49 0.72 18.43 1.39
CA THR A 49 -0.22 19.54 1.39
C THR A 49 -0.68 19.85 -0.02
N ALA A 50 -1.86 20.44 -0.18
CA ALA A 50 -2.30 21.02 -1.46
C ALA A 50 -1.73 22.44 -1.69
N THR A 51 -0.72 22.87 -0.92
CA THR A 51 -0.06 24.17 -1.11
C THR A 51 0.90 24.10 -2.29
N PRO A 52 0.70 24.90 -3.36
CA PRO A 52 1.59 24.90 -4.52
C PRO A 52 3.03 25.27 -4.16
N ASP A 53 3.99 24.63 -4.83
CA ASP A 53 5.44 24.82 -4.70
C ASP A 53 6.12 24.80 -6.10
N GLY A 54 5.48 25.45 -7.07
CA GLY A 54 5.89 25.48 -8.48
C GLY A 54 4.83 24.90 -9.42
N ALA A 55 5.17 24.79 -10.70
CA ALA A 55 4.30 24.18 -11.70
C ALA A 55 4.10 22.69 -11.40
N GLU A 56 2.84 22.28 -11.19
CA GLU A 56 2.43 20.88 -10.92
C GLU A 56 3.19 20.24 -9.75
N ARG A 57 3.49 21.04 -8.72
CA ARG A 57 4.19 20.60 -7.51
C ARG A 57 3.54 21.22 -6.30
N TRP A 58 3.51 20.44 -5.22
CA TRP A 58 2.95 20.87 -3.95
C TRP A 58 3.90 20.55 -2.81
N ARG A 59 3.75 21.24 -1.69
CA ARG A 59 4.66 21.11 -0.55
C ARG A 59 4.47 19.77 0.17
N ALA A 60 5.60 19.13 0.51
CA ALA A 60 5.67 17.97 1.37
C ALA A 60 6.49 18.29 2.63
N GLN A 61 6.07 17.76 3.77
CA GLN A 61 6.68 18.03 5.08
C GLN A 61 7.01 16.70 5.78
N PRO A 62 8.21 16.13 5.57
CA PRO A 62 8.65 14.94 6.29
C PRO A 62 8.84 15.25 7.77
N GLU A 63 8.54 14.27 8.64
CA GLU A 63 8.90 14.39 10.05
C GLU A 63 10.43 14.47 10.24
N PRO A 64 10.93 15.13 11.31
CA PRO A 64 12.38 15.35 11.48
C PRO A 64 13.23 14.06 11.44
N ALA A 65 12.70 12.95 11.94
CA ALA A 65 13.40 11.66 11.97
C ALA A 65 13.41 10.92 10.63
N CYS A 66 12.69 11.42 9.61
CA CYS A 66 12.51 10.70 8.35
C CYS A 66 13.81 10.38 7.63
N ALA A 67 14.71 11.36 7.48
CA ALA A 67 15.98 11.12 6.78
C ALA A 67 16.93 10.16 7.51
N ALA A 68 16.69 9.89 8.80
CA ALA A 68 17.42 8.88 9.57
C ALA A 68 16.78 7.49 9.43
N ARG A 69 15.44 7.41 9.49
CA ARG A 69 14.69 6.15 9.36
C ARG A 69 14.63 5.62 7.93
N VAL A 70 14.43 6.53 6.98
CA VAL A 70 14.34 6.27 5.53
C VAL A 70 15.31 7.21 4.81
N PRO A 71 16.59 6.85 4.66
CA PRO A 71 17.60 7.74 4.06
C PRO A 71 17.25 8.25 2.65
N ALA A 72 16.47 7.49 1.87
CA ALA A 72 15.99 7.90 0.55
C ALA A 72 15.11 9.17 0.59
N SER A 73 14.42 9.42 1.70
CA SER A 73 13.55 10.60 1.88
C SER A 73 14.33 11.88 2.21
N ARG A 74 15.67 11.81 2.32
CA ARG A 74 16.49 12.97 2.66
C ARG A 74 16.32 14.08 1.61
N GLY A 75 16.02 15.28 2.12
CA GLY A 75 15.86 16.48 1.30
C GLY A 75 14.53 16.58 0.57
N VAL A 76 13.55 15.71 0.86
CA VAL A 76 12.19 15.84 0.32
C VAL A 76 11.54 17.10 0.87
N THR A 77 11.03 17.95 -0.03
CA THR A 77 10.32 19.20 0.30
C THR A 77 9.04 19.38 -0.51
N GLY A 78 8.85 18.60 -1.58
CA GLY A 78 7.69 18.67 -2.45
C GLY A 78 7.20 17.30 -2.91
N TRP A 79 6.05 17.29 -3.54
CA TRP A 79 5.46 16.13 -4.19
C TRP A 79 4.71 16.54 -5.45
N ARG A 80 4.45 15.56 -6.33
CA ARG A 80 3.58 15.70 -7.50
C ARG A 80 2.93 14.37 -7.84
N LEU A 81 1.84 14.43 -8.60
CA LEU A 81 1.26 13.26 -9.24
C LEU A 81 1.90 13.00 -10.61
N ALA A 82 1.89 11.72 -10.99
CA ALA A 82 2.35 11.15 -12.25
C ALA A 82 1.55 9.85 -12.47
N ASP A 83 2.19 8.76 -12.91
CA ASP A 83 1.65 7.38 -12.86
C ASP A 83 1.57 6.82 -11.41
N GLY A 84 1.29 7.70 -10.45
CA GLY A 84 1.42 7.52 -9.01
C GLY A 84 1.97 8.78 -8.36
N MET A 85 2.83 8.65 -7.36
CA MET A 85 3.32 9.76 -6.56
C MET A 85 4.84 9.92 -6.61
N VAL A 86 5.31 11.14 -6.88
CA VAL A 86 6.75 11.46 -6.85
C VAL A 86 7.05 12.44 -5.73
N LEU A 87 7.96 12.06 -4.83
CA LEU A 87 8.54 12.94 -3.82
C LEU A 87 9.76 13.65 -4.39
N LEU A 88 9.83 14.97 -4.19
CA LEU A 88 10.76 15.87 -4.84
C LEU A 88 11.66 16.57 -3.83
N ASP A 89 12.90 16.86 -4.25
CA ASP A 89 13.77 17.79 -3.53
C ASP A 89 13.44 19.26 -3.83
N ALA A 90 14.12 20.19 -3.15
CA ALA A 90 13.94 21.63 -3.33
C ALA A 90 14.28 22.13 -4.75
N ARG A 91 14.93 21.32 -5.59
CA ARG A 91 15.22 21.62 -7.00
C ARG A 91 14.19 20.99 -7.94
N GLY A 92 13.16 20.34 -7.41
CA GLY A 92 12.15 19.61 -8.18
C GLY A 92 12.62 18.28 -8.73
N ARG A 93 13.74 17.72 -8.24
CA ARG A 93 14.23 16.41 -8.70
C ARG A 93 13.59 15.30 -7.89
N ALA A 94 13.23 14.21 -8.57
CA ALA A 94 12.70 13.02 -7.92
C ALA A 94 13.70 12.44 -6.91
N ARG A 95 13.24 12.25 -5.67
CA ARG A 95 13.96 11.54 -4.60
C ARG A 95 13.40 10.14 -4.43
N MET A 96 12.08 10.01 -4.52
CA MET A 96 11.36 8.75 -4.46
C MET A 96 10.19 8.82 -5.44
N THR A 97 9.93 7.72 -6.13
CA THR A 97 8.76 7.55 -6.98
C THR A 97 7.99 6.35 -6.44
N PHE A 98 6.67 6.48 -6.35
CA PHE A 98 5.76 5.42 -6.00
C PHE A 98 4.79 5.25 -7.15
N VAL A 99 4.69 4.03 -7.67
CA VAL A 99 3.81 3.70 -8.79
C VAL A 99 2.54 3.11 -8.21
N GLU A 100 1.40 3.51 -8.77
CA GLU A 100 0.10 2.96 -8.39
C GLU A 100 -0.22 1.72 -9.25
N ASP A 101 -0.71 0.68 -8.58
CA ASP A 101 -1.35 -0.47 -9.19
C ASP A 101 -2.76 -0.52 -8.58
N GLU A 102 -3.78 -0.66 -9.43
CA GLU A 102 -5.20 -0.61 -9.09
C GLU A 102 -5.60 -1.55 -7.93
N THR A 103 -4.78 -2.56 -7.65
CA THR A 103 -5.04 -3.58 -6.63
C THR A 103 -4.02 -3.64 -5.51
N ALA A 104 -2.92 -2.89 -5.60
CA ALA A 104 -1.77 -2.98 -4.69
C ALA A 104 -1.50 -1.67 -3.95
N VAL A 105 -0.70 -1.76 -2.87
CA VAL A 105 -0.22 -0.56 -2.18
C VAL A 105 0.77 0.16 -3.10
N PRO A 106 0.74 1.50 -3.23
CA PRO A 106 1.74 2.21 -4.02
C PRO A 106 3.17 1.86 -3.60
N THR A 107 4.01 1.49 -4.56
CA THR A 107 5.35 0.94 -4.29
C THR A 107 6.46 1.68 -5.03
N SER A 108 7.68 1.65 -4.49
CA SER A 108 8.85 2.09 -5.24
C SER A 108 8.95 1.35 -6.59
N PRO A 109 9.54 1.92 -7.66
CA PRO A 109 9.23 1.53 -9.04
C PRO A 109 9.56 0.09 -9.46
N ASP A 110 10.33 -0.64 -8.66
CA ASP A 110 10.44 -2.09 -8.80
C ASP A 110 9.19 -2.74 -8.20
N LEU A 111 8.20 -3.01 -9.04
CA LEU A 111 6.93 -3.64 -8.65
C LEU A 111 7.10 -5.09 -8.16
N ILE A 112 8.19 -5.76 -8.54
CA ILE A 112 8.44 -7.15 -8.15
C ILE A 112 9.14 -7.19 -6.79
N ASN A 113 10.12 -6.32 -6.57
CA ASN A 113 10.90 -6.23 -5.33
C ASN A 113 10.91 -4.79 -4.81
N PRO A 114 9.77 -4.28 -4.32
CA PRO A 114 9.69 -2.92 -3.85
C PRO A 114 10.56 -2.72 -2.61
N ARG A 115 11.32 -1.64 -2.58
CA ARG A 115 12.13 -1.25 -1.42
C ARG A 115 11.33 -0.47 -0.39
N HIS A 116 10.30 0.24 -0.85
CA HIS A 116 9.44 1.05 -0.02
C HIS A 116 8.00 0.97 -0.50
N TYR A 117 7.08 1.05 0.44
CA TYR A 117 5.66 1.26 0.22
C TYR A 117 5.29 2.68 0.63
N LEU A 118 4.22 3.21 0.05
CA LEU A 118 3.59 4.46 0.45
C LEU A 118 2.11 4.21 0.71
N MET A 119 1.64 4.59 1.90
CA MET A 119 0.22 4.48 2.26
C MET A 119 -0.23 5.64 3.16
N PRO A 120 -1.54 5.91 3.28
CA PRO A 120 -2.05 6.82 4.29
C PRO A 120 -1.56 6.45 5.68
N ALA A 121 -1.19 7.44 6.49
CA ALA A 121 -0.56 7.19 7.78
C ALA A 121 -1.53 6.50 8.76
N VAL A 122 -1.11 5.35 9.30
CA VAL A 122 -1.87 4.60 10.30
C VAL A 122 -1.30 4.84 11.69
N ALA A 123 -2.12 5.34 12.61
CA ALA A 123 -1.69 5.67 13.97
C ALA A 123 -1.18 4.42 14.73
N GLY A 124 0.08 4.45 15.14
CA GLY A 124 0.74 3.35 15.84
C GLY A 124 1.34 2.27 14.94
N TYR A 125 1.16 2.35 13.62
CA TYR A 125 1.88 1.50 12.67
C TYR A 125 3.26 2.10 12.39
N THR A 126 4.32 1.41 12.84
CA THR A 126 5.69 1.96 12.89
C THR A 126 6.67 1.29 11.95
N HIS A 127 6.36 0.10 11.45
CA HIS A 127 7.17 -0.65 10.49
C HIS A 127 6.33 -1.80 9.91
N ARG A 128 6.83 -2.39 8.82
CA ARG A 128 6.28 -3.61 8.25
C ARG A 128 6.70 -4.81 9.09
N LEU A 129 5.71 -5.46 9.72
CA LEU A 129 5.93 -6.70 10.47
C LEU A 129 6.57 -7.77 9.57
N GLN A 130 7.71 -8.30 10.00
CA GLN A 130 8.40 -9.40 9.35
C GLN A 130 7.77 -10.75 9.69
N PRO A 131 8.00 -11.83 8.90
CA PRO A 131 7.37 -13.12 9.12
C PRO A 131 7.50 -13.67 10.56
N ALA A 132 8.66 -13.47 11.20
CA ALA A 132 8.89 -13.88 12.58
C ALA A 132 8.03 -13.12 13.59
N GLU A 133 7.74 -11.84 13.29
CA GLU A 133 6.90 -11.03 14.14
C GLU A 133 5.44 -11.45 14.02
N TRP A 134 4.98 -11.94 12.87
CA TRP A 134 3.62 -12.47 12.74
C TRP A 134 3.35 -13.72 13.57
N ALA A 135 4.38 -14.50 13.88
CA ALA A 135 4.23 -15.72 14.66
C ALA A 135 3.63 -15.45 16.04
N GLY A 136 2.79 -16.38 16.49
CA GLY A 136 2.13 -16.33 17.79
C GLY A 136 0.61 -16.30 17.71
N THR A 137 -0.01 -16.02 18.85
CA THR A 137 -1.46 -16.04 19.02
C THR A 137 -2.06 -14.65 18.76
N TRP A 138 -3.19 -14.63 18.07
CA TRP A 138 -3.94 -13.45 17.70
C TRP A 138 -5.41 -13.66 18.01
N LYS A 139 -6.09 -12.62 18.48
CA LYS A 139 -7.54 -12.56 18.57
C LYS A 139 -8.10 -12.12 17.22
N ILE A 140 -8.99 -12.94 16.67
CA ILE A 140 -9.76 -12.64 15.46
C ILE A 140 -11.24 -12.50 15.83
N MET A 141 -11.89 -11.49 15.26
CA MET A 141 -13.29 -11.20 15.54
C MET A 141 -13.99 -10.76 14.25
N GLN A 142 -15.13 -11.39 13.99
CA GLN A 142 -16.11 -10.90 13.01
C GLN A 142 -17.03 -9.89 13.70
N THR A 143 -17.37 -8.81 13.03
CA THR A 143 -18.30 -7.80 13.54
C THR A 143 -19.63 -8.44 13.97
N GLY A 144 -20.07 -8.14 15.19
CA GLY A 144 -21.28 -8.71 15.80
C GLY A 144 -21.14 -10.16 16.28
N LYS A 145 -19.95 -10.76 16.23
CA LYS A 145 -19.67 -12.11 16.76
C LYS A 145 -18.67 -12.05 17.93
N ARG A 146 -18.62 -13.13 18.71
CA ARG A 146 -17.60 -13.29 19.75
C ARG A 146 -16.23 -13.51 19.11
N SER A 147 -15.20 -12.90 19.68
CA SER A 147 -13.81 -13.15 19.30
C SER A 147 -13.41 -14.59 19.62
N CYS A 148 -12.50 -15.14 18.83
CA CYS A 148 -11.77 -16.36 19.13
C CYS A 148 -10.29 -16.15 18.79
N THR A 149 -9.44 -17.18 18.96
CA THR A 149 -8.00 -17.05 18.73
C THR A 149 -7.52 -17.90 17.57
N ILE A 150 -6.63 -17.34 16.77
CA ILE A 150 -5.80 -18.07 15.80
C ILE A 150 -4.34 -18.03 16.25
N THR A 151 -3.56 -19.02 15.86
CA THR A 151 -2.10 -19.04 16.06
C THR A 151 -1.43 -19.18 14.71
N LEU A 152 -0.61 -18.20 14.37
CA LEU A 152 0.22 -18.18 13.17
C LEU A 152 1.56 -18.83 13.51
N ARG A 153 1.94 -19.85 12.74
CA ARG A 153 3.26 -20.49 12.85
C ARG A 153 4.03 -20.21 11.58
N GLN A 154 5.25 -19.73 11.71
CA GLN A 154 6.13 -19.47 10.57
C GLN A 154 6.66 -20.80 10.01
N ALA A 155 6.70 -20.93 8.69
CA ALA A 155 7.41 -22.00 8.01
C ALA A 155 8.93 -21.72 7.98
N PRO A 156 9.77 -22.76 7.83
CA PRO A 156 11.18 -22.57 7.50
C PRO A 156 11.35 -21.74 6.23
N PRO A 157 12.41 -20.92 6.12
CA PRO A 157 12.72 -20.18 4.89
C PRO A 157 12.83 -21.15 3.70
N GLY A 158 12.16 -20.87 2.59
CA GLY A 158 12.29 -21.63 1.34
C GLY A 158 11.07 -22.45 0.90
N ASN A 159 9.97 -22.47 1.66
CA ASN A 159 8.73 -23.13 1.22
C ASN A 159 7.81 -22.15 0.47
N GLY A 160 7.39 -22.54 -0.74
CA GLY A 160 6.68 -21.68 -1.69
C GLY A 160 5.44 -20.96 -1.17
N GLY A 161 5.30 -19.68 -1.53
CA GLY A 161 4.11 -18.83 -1.45
C GLY A 161 3.57 -18.49 -0.06
N ALA A 162 3.49 -19.47 0.85
CA ALA A 162 2.99 -19.30 2.21
C ALA A 162 4.13 -19.01 3.19
N ALA A 163 3.94 -17.99 4.02
CA ALA A 163 4.84 -17.68 5.12
C ALA A 163 4.66 -18.66 6.31
N GLY A 164 3.53 -19.37 6.37
CA GLY A 164 3.35 -20.47 7.33
C GLY A 164 1.93 -21.03 7.45
N THR A 165 1.64 -21.64 8.61
CA THR A 165 0.38 -22.32 8.90
C THR A 165 -0.47 -21.58 9.93
N VAL A 166 -1.78 -21.77 9.87
CA VAL A 166 -2.75 -21.22 10.81
C VAL A 166 -3.40 -22.37 11.57
N THR A 167 -3.52 -22.21 12.89
CA THR A 167 -4.38 -23.06 13.72
C THR A 167 -5.38 -22.18 14.47
N ALA A 168 -6.56 -22.70 14.75
CA ALA A 168 -7.65 -21.92 15.34
C ALA A 168 -8.25 -22.63 16.56
N ALA A 169 -8.43 -21.87 17.64
CA ALA A 169 -9.27 -22.24 18.77
C ALA A 169 -10.58 -21.45 18.67
N CYS A 170 -11.39 -21.82 17.66
CA CYS A 170 -12.61 -21.12 17.27
C CYS A 170 -13.78 -22.12 17.17
N PRO A 171 -15.04 -21.66 17.27
CA PRO A 171 -16.21 -22.52 17.11
C PRO A 171 -16.16 -23.30 15.80
N ARG A 172 -16.54 -24.59 15.85
CA ARG A 172 -16.61 -25.43 14.65
C ARG A 172 -17.53 -24.81 13.61
N GLY A 173 -17.10 -24.87 12.35
CA GLY A 173 -17.82 -24.30 11.22
C GLY A 173 -17.68 -22.77 11.04
N SER A 174 -17.07 -22.06 11.99
CA SER A 174 -16.77 -20.64 11.81
C SER A 174 -15.69 -20.43 10.72
N VAL A 175 -15.71 -19.24 10.10
CA VAL A 175 -14.71 -18.86 9.08
C VAL A 175 -13.28 -18.98 9.62
N PRO A 176 -12.92 -18.46 10.83
CA PRO A 176 -11.57 -18.62 11.36
C PRO A 176 -11.15 -20.07 11.58
N ALA A 177 -12.09 -20.97 11.89
CA ALA A 177 -11.81 -22.40 12.08
C ALA A 177 -11.45 -23.14 10.78
N ARG A 178 -11.64 -22.50 9.62
CA ARG A 178 -11.32 -23.05 8.29
C ARG A 178 -10.03 -22.48 7.68
N LEU A 179 -9.35 -21.58 8.39
CA LEU A 179 -8.06 -21.02 7.95
C LEU A 179 -6.94 -22.02 8.20
N GLU A 180 -6.02 -22.14 7.24
CA GLU A 180 -4.99 -23.20 7.22
C GLU A 180 -3.59 -22.64 6.98
N ARG A 181 -3.45 -21.56 6.21
CA ARG A 181 -2.16 -20.98 5.81
C ARG A 181 -2.20 -19.47 5.86
N TRP A 182 -1.03 -18.86 5.98
CA TRP A 182 -0.89 -17.42 5.88
C TRP A 182 0.29 -17.03 4.99
N SER A 183 0.19 -15.87 4.36
CA SER A 183 1.25 -15.22 3.57
C SER A 183 1.26 -13.72 3.87
N LEU A 184 2.29 -13.04 3.38
CA LEU A 184 2.35 -11.59 3.34
C LEU A 184 2.36 -11.15 1.88
N GLU A 185 1.48 -10.22 1.56
CA GLU A 185 1.42 -9.58 0.25
C GLU A 185 1.45 -8.07 0.51
N ASP A 186 2.49 -7.41 0.02
CA ASP A 186 2.82 -6.03 0.38
C ASP A 186 2.87 -5.80 1.90
N LEU A 187 1.95 -4.97 2.39
CA LEU A 187 1.74 -4.62 3.79
C LEU A 187 0.60 -5.42 4.43
N LYS A 188 -0.02 -6.35 3.71
CA LYS A 188 -1.19 -7.11 4.14
C LYS A 188 -0.79 -8.47 4.69
N LEU A 189 -1.51 -8.91 5.73
CA LEU A 189 -1.54 -10.31 6.12
C LEU A 189 -2.66 -11.00 5.35
N ILE A 190 -2.33 -12.05 4.61
CA ILE A 190 -3.33 -12.85 3.91
C ILE A 190 -3.51 -14.17 4.65
N LEU A 191 -4.75 -14.45 5.07
CA LEU A 191 -5.13 -15.73 5.67
C LEU A 191 -5.94 -16.55 4.66
N TRP A 192 -5.46 -17.75 4.38
CA TRP A 192 -6.03 -18.68 3.41
C TRP A 192 -6.72 -19.85 4.10
N GLY A 193 -7.87 -20.25 3.60
CA GLY A 193 -8.59 -21.45 4.00
C GLY A 193 -9.07 -22.28 2.81
N LYS A 194 -9.82 -23.34 3.09
CA LYS A 194 -10.45 -24.18 2.06
C LYS A 194 -11.58 -23.46 1.31
N ASN A 195 -11.81 -23.89 0.07
CA ASN A 195 -12.87 -23.41 -0.83
C ASN A 195 -12.74 -21.90 -1.11
N ASP A 196 -11.54 -21.48 -1.53
CA ASP A 196 -11.22 -20.10 -1.91
C ASP A 196 -11.49 -19.06 -0.81
N LEU A 197 -11.52 -19.50 0.46
CA LEU A 197 -11.63 -18.60 1.60
C LEU A 197 -10.33 -17.81 1.74
N VAL A 198 -10.43 -16.49 1.62
CA VAL A 198 -9.31 -15.56 1.80
C VAL A 198 -9.77 -14.40 2.67
N LEU A 199 -8.95 -14.03 3.66
CA LEU A 199 -9.09 -12.78 4.41
C LEU A 199 -7.80 -11.99 4.28
N ALA A 200 -7.89 -10.79 3.70
CA ALA A 200 -6.77 -9.87 3.55
C ALA A 200 -6.85 -8.77 4.61
N PHE A 201 -5.93 -8.79 5.57
CA PHE A 201 -5.87 -7.87 6.69
C PHE A 201 -4.88 -6.73 6.44
N GLU A 202 -5.36 -5.50 6.54
CA GLU A 202 -4.57 -4.28 6.40
C GLU A 202 -4.31 -3.62 7.76
N PRO A 203 -3.20 -2.87 7.91
CA PRO A 203 -2.91 -2.15 9.14
C PRO A 203 -4.04 -1.17 9.50
N ALA A 204 -4.43 -1.19 10.77
CA ALA A 204 -5.39 -0.25 11.34
C ALA A 204 -4.80 0.41 12.61
N PRO A 205 -5.39 1.53 13.06
CA PRO A 205 -4.91 2.21 14.25
C PRO A 205 -4.82 1.30 15.49
N HIS A 206 -3.89 1.64 16.38
CA HIS A 206 -3.74 0.99 17.69
C HIS A 206 -3.36 -0.51 17.62
N GLY A 207 -2.52 -0.89 16.65
CA GLY A 207 -2.00 -2.26 16.53
C GLY A 207 -3.04 -3.28 16.09
N ARG A 208 -4.16 -2.81 15.54
CA ARG A 208 -5.20 -3.64 14.96
C ARG A 208 -4.93 -3.85 13.47
N TRP A 209 -5.61 -4.85 12.94
CA TRP A 209 -5.67 -5.13 11.52
C TRP A 209 -7.12 -5.40 11.13
N ILE A 210 -7.53 -4.98 9.94
CA ILE A 210 -8.92 -5.11 9.48
C ILE A 210 -9.00 -5.72 8.08
N ALA A 211 -10.06 -6.48 7.81
CA ALA A 211 -10.35 -7.02 6.48
C ALA A 211 -11.81 -6.73 6.10
N GLU A 212 -12.12 -6.78 4.80
CA GLU A 212 -13.47 -6.62 4.21
C GLU A 212 -14.26 -5.45 4.82
N PRO A 213 -14.07 -4.21 4.35
CA PRO A 213 -14.43 -2.96 5.04
C PRO A 213 -14.87 -3.05 6.51
N GLY A 214 -14.02 -3.59 7.39
CA GLY A 214 -14.26 -3.66 8.83
C GLY A 214 -15.16 -4.80 9.33
N ALA A 215 -15.52 -5.76 8.48
CA ALA A 215 -16.25 -6.96 8.87
C ALA A 215 -15.41 -7.88 9.76
N TRP A 216 -14.08 -7.79 9.65
CA TRP A 216 -13.13 -8.56 10.44
C TRP A 216 -12.10 -7.66 11.11
N SER A 217 -11.68 -8.08 12.31
CA SER A 217 -10.54 -7.49 12.99
C SER A 217 -9.62 -8.56 13.56
N LEU A 218 -8.33 -8.23 13.58
CA LEU A 218 -7.25 -9.02 14.15
C LEU A 218 -6.40 -8.14 15.07
N ALA A 219 -6.05 -8.64 16.24
CA ALA A 219 -5.18 -7.98 17.21
C ALA A 219 -4.43 -9.02 18.04
N ARG A 220 -3.34 -8.64 18.70
CA ARG A 220 -2.68 -9.52 19.69
C ARG A 220 -3.50 -9.65 20.97
#